data_AF-A0A966U2Y6-F1
#
_entry.id   AF-A0A966U2Y6-F1
#
_cell.length_a   1.000
_cell.length_b   1.000
_cell.length_c   1.000
_cell.angle_alpha   90.00
_cell.angle_beta   90.00
_cell.angle_gamma   90.00
#
_symmetry.space_group_name_H-M   'P 1'
#
loop_
_entity.id
_entity.type
_entity.pdbx_description
1 polymer ?
#
loop_
_entity_poly.entity_id
_entity_poly.type
_entity_poly.pdbx_seq_one_letter_code
_entity_poly.pdbx_strand_id
1 'polypeptide(L)'
;MTNHVHLLVTPSRAESLSRLMRHLNQRYVQAINRAYRRSGTMWEGRFRSCLVDTEAYVLACYRYIELNPVRASMVRDPLDYPWSSHRMNASALPSSLLTPHEVFRALAPDARGRAEAYRELVLQG
;
A
#
# COMPACT_ATOMS: atom_id res chain seq x y z
N MET A 1 4.02 8.92 4.55
CA MET A 1 2.80 9.40 3.85
C MET A 1 2.97 10.78 3.21
N THR A 2 3.47 11.82 3.90
CA THR A 2 3.72 13.14 3.25
C THR A 2 5.02 13.18 2.42
N ASN A 3 6.01 12.35 2.77
CA ASN A 3 7.34 12.32 2.14
C ASN A 3 7.81 10.91 1.73
N HIS A 4 7.00 9.88 1.95
CA HIS A 4 7.30 8.49 1.59
C HIS A 4 6.02 7.67 1.44
N VAL A 5 6.13 6.53 0.76
CA VAL A 5 5.05 5.55 0.56
C VAL A 5 5.47 4.17 1.07
N HIS A 6 4.51 3.39 1.53
CA HIS A 6 4.70 1.96 1.88
C HIS A 6 3.87 1.12 0.91
N LEU A 7 4.47 0.07 0.36
CA LEU A 7 3.82 -0.82 -0.61
C LEU A 7 4.00 -2.28 -0.16
N LEU A 8 2.90 -3.04 -0.13
CA LEU A 8 2.93 -4.49 0.03
C LEU A 8 2.64 -5.12 -1.34
N VAL A 9 3.62 -5.84 -1.89
CA VAL A 9 3.57 -6.33 -3.28
C VAL A 9 4.12 -7.74 -3.38
N THR A 10 3.48 -8.56 -4.20
CA THR A 10 3.95 -9.90 -4.57
C THR A 10 4.58 -9.83 -5.96
N PRO A 11 5.92 -9.84 -6.08
CA PRO A 11 6.58 -9.79 -7.38
C PRO A 11 6.42 -11.11 -8.14
N SER A 12 6.15 -11.05 -9.43
CA SER A 12 6.02 -12.24 -10.29
C SER A 12 7.36 -12.96 -10.57
N ARG A 13 8.48 -12.24 -10.43
CA ARG A 13 9.86 -12.71 -10.62
C ARG A 13 10.80 -11.89 -9.74
N ALA A 14 11.96 -12.42 -9.40
CA ALA A 14 12.94 -11.78 -8.52
C ALA A 14 13.27 -10.33 -8.90
N GLU A 15 13.42 -10.02 -10.19
CA GLU A 15 13.80 -8.69 -10.67
C GLU A 15 12.60 -7.73 -10.83
N SER A 16 11.38 -8.24 -10.70
CA SER A 16 10.15 -7.48 -11.02
C SER A 16 9.98 -6.29 -10.09
N LEU A 17 10.31 -6.44 -8.79
CA LEU A 17 10.21 -5.37 -7.82
C LEU A 17 11.16 -4.22 -8.15
N SER A 18 12.44 -4.53 -8.39
CA SER A 18 13.46 -3.53 -8.74
C SER A 18 13.12 -2.80 -10.04
N ARG A 19 12.59 -3.53 -11.04
CA ARG A 19 12.12 -2.92 -12.29
C ARG A 19 10.90 -2.03 -12.06
N LEU A 20 9.91 -2.47 -11.29
CA LEU A 20 8.73 -1.68 -10.93
C LEU A 20 9.16 -0.36 -10.27
N MET A 21 9.95 -0.43 -9.21
CA MET A 21 10.39 0.75 -8.46
C MET A 21 11.20 1.71 -9.34
N ARG A 22 12.08 1.20 -10.22
CA ARG A 22 12.82 2.04 -11.16
C ARG A 22 11.88 2.83 -12.08
N HIS A 23 10.92 2.17 -12.72
CA HIS A 23 10.00 2.84 -13.65
C HIS A 23 9.06 3.80 -12.93
N LEU A 24 8.48 3.38 -11.80
CA LEU A 24 7.59 4.21 -10.98
C LEU A 24 8.30 5.51 -10.57
N ASN A 25 9.49 5.39 -9.99
CA ASN A 25 10.23 6.53 -9.48
C ASN A 25 10.67 7.48 -10.61
N GLN A 26 11.16 6.93 -11.74
CA GLN A 26 11.57 7.75 -12.89
C GLN A 26 10.39 8.52 -13.48
N ARG A 27 9.25 7.87 -13.72
CA ARG A 27 8.06 8.52 -14.28
C ARG A 27 7.51 9.59 -13.33
N TYR A 28 7.48 9.31 -12.04
CA TYR A 28 7.03 10.27 -11.04
C TYR A 28 7.92 11.52 -10.99
N VAL A 29 9.24 11.35 -10.89
CA VAL A 29 10.19 12.47 -10.87
C VAL A 29 10.09 13.31 -12.14
N GLN A 30 10.02 12.68 -13.31
CA GLN A 30 9.87 13.39 -14.59
C GLN A 30 8.56 14.18 -14.65
N ALA A 31 7.45 13.59 -14.21
CA ALA A 31 6.14 14.25 -14.18
C ALA A 31 6.16 15.48 -13.26
N ILE A 32 6.70 15.34 -12.05
CA ILE A 32 6.79 16.43 -11.08
C ILE A 32 7.76 17.52 -11.55
N ASN A 33 8.95 17.16 -12.03
CA ASN A 33 9.91 18.14 -12.55
C ASN A 33 9.31 18.96 -13.71
N ARG A 34 8.57 18.30 -14.62
CA ARG A 34 7.85 18.99 -15.69
C ARG A 34 6.75 19.91 -15.16
N ALA A 35 5.91 19.42 -14.25
CA ALA A 35 4.78 20.17 -13.72
C ALA A 35 5.22 21.44 -12.95
N TYR A 36 6.30 21.34 -12.18
CA TYR A 36 6.78 22.43 -11.32
C TYR A 36 8.00 23.17 -11.90
N ARG A 37 8.39 22.91 -13.15
CA ARG A 37 9.58 23.50 -13.82
C ARG A 37 10.86 23.36 -12.97
N ARG A 38 11.04 22.19 -12.38
CA ARG A 38 12.21 21.82 -11.56
C ARG A 38 13.13 20.87 -12.32
N SER A 39 14.34 20.69 -11.80
CA SER A 39 15.28 19.66 -12.23
C SER A 39 15.88 18.96 -11.01
N GLY A 40 16.58 17.84 -11.23
CA GLY A 40 17.22 17.05 -10.17
C GLY A 40 16.36 15.90 -9.65
N THR A 41 16.85 15.28 -8.57
CA THR A 41 16.21 14.14 -7.89
C THR A 41 15.13 14.59 -6.92
N MET A 42 14.17 13.70 -6.62
CA MET A 42 13.13 13.93 -5.60
C MET A 42 13.21 12.92 -4.46
N TRP A 43 13.57 11.67 -4.77
CA TRP A 43 13.70 10.62 -3.78
C TRP A 43 15.02 10.77 -3.03
N GLU A 44 14.98 10.64 -1.71
CA GLU A 44 16.15 10.73 -0.83
C GLU A 44 17.16 9.59 -1.04
N GLY A 45 16.71 8.46 -1.61
CA GLY A 45 17.59 7.34 -1.90
C GLY A 45 16.90 6.19 -2.63
N ARG A 46 17.55 5.02 -2.58
CA ARG A 46 17.00 3.76 -3.11
C ARG A 46 15.81 3.31 -2.24
N PHE A 47 14.89 2.58 -2.85
CA PHE A 47 13.84 1.91 -2.09
C PHE A 47 14.45 0.87 -1.13
N ARG A 48 13.76 0.62 -0.03
CA ARG A 48 14.08 -0.46 0.91
C ARG A 48 12.99 -1.53 0.80
N SER A 49 13.37 -2.80 0.95
CA SER A 49 12.43 -3.92 0.91
C SER A 49 12.76 -4.91 2.02
N CYS A 50 11.73 -5.50 2.60
CA CYS A 50 11.80 -6.59 3.57
C CYS A 50 10.92 -7.73 3.03
N LEU A 51 11.42 -8.97 3.10
CA LEU A 51 10.62 -10.13 2.72
C LEU A 51 9.54 -10.36 3.78
N VAL A 52 8.34 -10.70 3.33
CA VAL A 52 7.22 -11.10 4.18
C VAL A 52 6.90 -12.55 3.83
N ASP A 53 7.22 -13.47 4.73
CA ASP A 53 7.26 -14.91 4.46
C ASP A 53 6.26 -15.72 5.31
N THR A 54 5.44 -15.05 6.13
CA THR A 54 4.38 -15.69 6.92
C THR A 54 3.05 -14.98 6.74
N GLU A 55 1.96 -15.73 6.79
CA GLU A 55 0.60 -15.19 6.65
C GLU A 55 0.28 -14.15 7.73
N ALA A 56 0.69 -14.43 8.98
CA ALA A 56 0.52 -13.51 10.10
C ALA A 56 1.26 -12.18 9.84
N TYR A 57 2.47 -12.24 9.25
CA TYR A 57 3.22 -11.03 8.94
C TYR A 57 2.60 -10.26 7.76
N VAL A 58 2.02 -10.94 6.77
CA VAL A 58 1.23 -10.29 5.69
C VAL A 58 0.09 -9.46 6.28
N LEU A 59 -0.72 -10.05 7.17
CA LEU A 59 -1.83 -9.34 7.82
C LEU A 59 -1.35 -8.20 8.72
N ALA A 60 -0.24 -8.40 9.43
CA ALA A 60 0.39 -7.34 10.22
C ALA A 60 0.87 -6.17 9.33
N CYS A 61 1.43 -6.44 8.15
CA CYS A 61 1.82 -5.43 7.18
C CYS A 61 0.61 -4.66 6.64
N TYR A 62 -0.48 -5.34 6.27
CA TYR A 62 -1.73 -4.68 5.88
C TYR A 62 -2.17 -3.68 6.95
N ARG A 63 -2.30 -4.13 8.20
CA ARG A 63 -2.69 -3.26 9.32
C ARG A 63 -1.71 -2.11 9.54
N TYR A 64 -0.41 -2.39 9.54
CA TYR A 64 0.62 -1.37 9.71
C TYR A 64 0.49 -0.27 8.65
N ILE A 65 0.38 -0.64 7.38
CA ILE A 65 0.31 0.31 6.27
C ILE A 65 -0.95 1.18 6.37
N GLU A 66 -2.12 0.58 6.61
CA GLU A 66 -3.37 1.35 6.65
C GLU A 66 -3.47 2.26 7.88
N LEU A 67 -2.84 1.89 9.00
CA LEU A 67 -2.80 2.73 10.21
C LEU A 67 -1.69 3.79 10.19
N ASN A 68 -0.79 3.82 9.21
CA ASN A 68 0.28 4.82 9.14
C ASN A 68 -0.23 6.27 9.13
N PRO A 69 -1.25 6.64 8.33
CA PRO A 69 -1.83 7.99 8.33
C PRO A 69 -2.41 8.39 9.69
N VAL A 70 -3.04 7.46 10.40
CA VAL A 70 -3.59 7.68 11.75
C VAL A 70 -2.47 7.89 12.76
N ARG A 71 -1.45 7.03 12.74
CA ARG A 71 -0.26 7.14 13.60
C ARG A 71 0.54 8.42 13.36
N ALA A 72 0.50 8.94 12.14
CA ALA A 72 1.09 10.23 11.77
C ALA A 72 0.18 11.43 12.08
N SER A 73 -0.95 11.21 12.78
CA SER A 73 -1.95 12.23 13.12
C SER A 73 -2.50 13.01 11.93
N MET A 74 -2.51 12.41 10.74
CA MET A 74 -3.02 13.05 9.52
C MET A 74 -4.55 12.94 9.41
N VAL A 75 -5.11 11.85 9.95
CA VAL A 75 -6.55 11.54 9.97
C VAL A 75 -6.88 10.81 11.28
N ARG A 76 -8.16 10.80 11.68
CA ARG A 76 -8.62 10.05 12.86
C ARG A 76 -9.01 8.62 12.53
N ASP A 77 -9.56 8.41 11.34
CA ASP A 77 -10.00 7.11 10.82
C ASP A 77 -9.18 6.77 9.56
N PRO A 78 -8.66 5.54 9.39
CA PRO A 78 -7.97 5.15 8.16
C PRO A 78 -8.84 5.30 6.89
N LEU A 79 -10.17 5.26 6.97
CA LEU A 79 -11.08 5.51 5.85
C LEU A 79 -11.06 6.97 5.34
N ASP A 80 -10.62 7.90 6.17
CA ASP A 80 -10.51 9.32 5.84
C ASP A 80 -9.25 9.62 5.01
N TYR A 81 -8.30 8.69 4.90
CA TYR A 81 -7.10 8.86 4.11
C TYR A 81 -7.30 8.35 2.67
N PRO A 82 -7.45 9.22 1.65
CA PRO A 82 -7.81 8.78 0.30
C PRO A 82 -6.65 8.12 -0.46
N TRP A 83 -5.42 8.23 0.04
CA TRP A 83 -4.20 7.76 -0.63
C TRP A 83 -3.73 6.40 -0.12
N SER A 84 -4.67 5.51 0.22
CA SER A 84 -4.36 4.12 0.57
C SER A 84 -5.37 3.13 -0.01
N SER A 85 -5.02 1.84 0.07
CA SER A 85 -5.91 0.74 -0.31
C SER A 85 -7.02 0.48 0.71
N HIS A 86 -7.01 1.13 1.88
CA HIS A 86 -7.91 0.83 2.98
C HIS A 86 -9.36 0.83 2.56
N ARG A 87 -9.83 1.93 1.94
CA ARG A 87 -11.22 2.08 1.50
C ARG A 87 -11.66 0.96 0.56
N MET A 88 -10.78 0.51 -0.33
CA MET A 88 -11.08 -0.52 -1.31
C MET A 88 -11.22 -1.89 -0.63
N ASN A 89 -10.29 -2.23 0.25
CA ASN A 89 -10.33 -3.49 1.00
C ASN A 89 -11.47 -3.51 2.03
N ALA A 90 -11.66 -2.42 2.79
CA ALA A 90 -12.63 -2.30 3.89
C ALA A 90 -14.07 -2.09 3.42
N SER A 91 -14.30 -1.72 2.16
CA SER A 91 -15.65 -1.53 1.58
C SER A 91 -15.93 -2.45 0.40
N ALA A 92 -15.08 -3.46 0.16
CA ALA A 92 -15.19 -4.39 -0.97
C ALA A 92 -15.32 -3.69 -2.33
N LEU A 93 -14.66 -2.54 -2.52
CA LEU A 93 -14.74 -1.78 -3.76
C LEU A 93 -13.77 -2.37 -4.80
N PRO A 94 -14.19 -2.47 -6.07
CA PRO A 94 -13.31 -2.90 -7.14
C PRO A 94 -12.17 -1.90 -7.35
N SER A 95 -10.99 -2.39 -7.72
CA SER A 95 -9.85 -1.56 -8.11
C SER A 95 -9.02 -2.28 -9.16
N SER A 96 -8.70 -1.58 -10.25
CA SER A 96 -7.76 -2.07 -11.27
C SER A 96 -6.30 -2.04 -10.81
N LEU A 97 -6.02 -1.39 -9.68
CA LEU A 97 -4.68 -1.25 -9.11
C LEU A 97 -4.37 -2.28 -8.03
N LEU A 98 -5.39 -2.98 -7.52
CA LEU A 98 -5.25 -3.93 -6.41
C LEU A 98 -5.55 -5.35 -6.86
N THR A 99 -4.58 -6.23 -6.62
CA THR A 99 -4.77 -7.68 -6.71
C THR A 99 -4.75 -8.23 -5.28
N PRO A 100 -5.87 -8.80 -4.77
CA PRO A 100 -5.90 -9.32 -3.41
C PRO A 100 -4.95 -10.50 -3.23
N HIS A 101 -4.12 -10.44 -2.19
CA HIS A 101 -3.24 -11.53 -1.75
C HIS A 101 -4.07 -12.75 -1.28
N GLU A 102 -3.52 -13.96 -1.37
CA GLU A 102 -4.22 -15.18 -0.93
C GLU A 102 -4.63 -15.14 0.54
N VAL A 103 -3.77 -14.62 1.41
CA VAL A 103 -4.04 -14.42 2.85
C VAL A 103 -5.22 -13.47 3.08
N PHE A 104 -5.34 -12.40 2.28
CA PHE A 104 -6.52 -11.51 2.35
C PHE A 104 -7.77 -12.24 1.84
N ARG A 105 -7.64 -13.05 0.78
CA ARG A 105 -8.75 -13.85 0.24
C ARG A 105 -9.24 -14.89 1.23
N ALA A 106 -8.33 -15.45 2.04
CA ALA A 106 -8.62 -16.45 3.05
C ALA A 106 -9.42 -15.90 4.24
N LEU A 107 -9.50 -14.57 4.43
CA LEU A 107 -10.27 -13.97 5.52
C LEU A 107 -11.76 -14.33 5.48
N ALA A 108 -12.34 -14.48 4.28
CA ALA A 108 -13.72 -14.92 4.09
C ALA A 108 -13.98 -15.35 2.63
N PRO A 109 -14.97 -16.22 2.37
CA PRO A 109 -15.25 -16.72 1.02
C PRO A 109 -15.80 -15.62 0.09
N ASP A 110 -16.60 -14.68 0.59
CA ASP A 110 -17.21 -13.60 -0.19
C ASP A 110 -16.57 -12.23 0.07
N ALA A 111 -16.84 -11.27 -0.82
CA ALA A 111 -16.20 -9.95 -0.77
C ALA A 111 -16.63 -9.13 0.46
N ARG A 112 -17.88 -9.28 0.91
CA ARG A 112 -18.41 -8.54 2.04
C ARG A 112 -17.81 -9.07 3.34
N GLY A 113 -17.79 -10.39 3.52
CA GLY A 113 -17.15 -11.02 4.68
C GLY A 113 -15.67 -10.65 4.79
N ARG A 114 -14.95 -10.58 3.66
CA ARG A 114 -13.55 -10.14 3.67
C ARG A 114 -13.40 -8.71 4.12
N ALA A 115 -14.25 -7.81 3.65
CA ALA A 115 -14.24 -6.41 4.07
C ALA A 115 -14.56 -6.26 5.56
N GLU A 116 -15.52 -7.03 6.08
CA GLU A 116 -15.87 -7.06 7.51
C GLU A 116 -14.68 -7.54 8.36
N ALA A 117 -14.14 -8.73 8.08
CA ALA A 117 -12.97 -9.27 8.77
C ALA A 117 -11.74 -8.36 8.66
N TYR A 118 -11.54 -7.71 7.52
CA TYR A 118 -10.45 -6.78 7.31
C TYR A 118 -10.59 -5.50 8.15
N ARG A 119 -11.81 -4.96 8.31
CA ARG A 119 -12.05 -3.83 9.21
C ARG A 119 -11.73 -4.19 10.66
N GLU A 120 -12.18 -5.36 11.11
CA GLU A 120 -11.85 -5.85 12.46
C GLU A 120 -10.35 -5.99 12.66
N LEU A 121 -9.65 -6.60 11.70
CA LEU A 121 -8.19 -6.72 11.73
C LEU A 121 -7.50 -5.36 11.89
N VAL A 122 -7.93 -4.33 11.15
CA VAL A 122 -7.32 -3.00 11.19
C VAL A 122 -7.61 -2.28 12.50
N LEU A 123 -8.80 -2.47 13.09
CA LEU A 123 -9.22 -1.80 14.33
C LEU A 123 -8.70 -2.47 15.62
N GLN A 124 -8.17 -3.68 15.56
CA GLN A 124 -7.62 -4.43 16.71
C GLN A 124 -6.22 -3.96 17.19
N GLY A 125 -5.81 -2.71 16.93
CA GLY A 125 -4.50 -2.20 17.36
C GLY A 125 -4.52 -0.72 17.67
#